data_AF-A0A3G8ZUG5-F1
#
_entry.id   AF-A0A3G8ZUG5-F1
#
_cell.length_a   1.000
_cell.length_b   1.000
_cell.length_c   1.000
_cell.angle_alpha   90.00
_cell.angle_beta   90.00
_cell.angle_gamma   90.00
#
_symmetry.space_group_name_H-M   'P 1'
#
loop_
_entity.id
_entity.type
_entity.pdbx_description
1 polymer ?
#
loop_
_entity_poly.entity_id
_entity_poly.type
_entity_poly.pdbx_seq_one_letter_code
_entity_poly.pdbx_strand_id
1 'polypeptide(L)'
;MAASEIPVHLPASPGVAPATGSSSVNVVGTSLLAAVAVMDRLRSAGGCAWDATQTSQSLLRYLVEECFELVQAIEDDDAVAIQEELGDVLLQVLFHSRIAAERPGGFDIDDVAKGLADKLTRRHPHVFAPESGVPLAGDTAVHQQFRWDELKKAEKGRDSALAGVAMAAPATALAGKLGARAAKSSLNVPLPDGDSLAAQIFRLAYEAGANGDDPETAVRALAKAHAERMLAAERTLKAERAPDSESTNRPENATDAAL
;
A
#
# COMPACT_ATOMS: atom_id res chain seq x y z
N MET A 1 28.11 56.18 -53.60
CA MET A 1 29.36 56.63 -52.95
C MET A 1 29.36 56.09 -51.53
N ALA A 2 30.46 55.43 -51.16
CA ALA A 2 30.57 54.50 -50.06
C ALA A 2 30.38 55.12 -48.67
N ALA A 3 29.70 54.40 -47.78
CA ALA A 3 29.72 54.66 -46.34
C ALA A 3 31.00 54.04 -45.77
N SER A 4 31.83 54.87 -45.15
CA SER A 4 33.08 54.49 -44.48
C SER A 4 32.74 53.89 -43.10
N GLU A 5 33.07 52.63 -42.88
CA GLU A 5 32.99 51.98 -41.57
C GLU A 5 34.18 52.40 -40.69
N ILE A 6 33.91 52.75 -39.43
CA ILE A 6 34.91 52.99 -38.39
C ILE A 6 35.07 51.70 -37.59
N PRO A 7 36.27 51.13 -37.44
CA PRO A 7 36.45 49.90 -36.66
C PRO A 7 36.51 50.24 -35.16
N VAL A 8 35.56 49.73 -34.39
CA VAL A 8 35.58 49.79 -32.92
C VAL A 8 36.30 48.54 -32.40
N HIS A 9 37.52 48.72 -31.91
CA HIS A 9 38.28 47.69 -31.20
C HIS A 9 37.85 47.69 -29.72
N LEU A 10 37.09 46.67 -29.31
CA LEU A 10 36.83 46.39 -27.90
C LEU A 10 37.97 45.53 -27.33
N PRO A 11 38.54 45.87 -26.16
CA PRO A 11 39.53 45.03 -25.49
C PRO A 11 38.87 43.77 -24.89
N ALA A 12 39.57 42.65 -24.95
CA ALA A 12 39.15 41.39 -24.34
C ALA A 12 39.03 41.51 -22.82
N SER A 13 37.86 41.16 -22.27
CA SER A 13 37.65 41.00 -20.83
C SER A 13 38.41 39.79 -20.30
N PRO A 14 39.08 39.88 -19.13
CA PRO A 14 39.79 38.76 -18.54
C PRO A 14 38.79 37.69 -18.07
N GLY A 15 39.17 36.43 -18.30
CA GLY A 15 38.35 35.25 -18.05
C GLY A 15 37.80 35.18 -16.63
N VAL A 16 36.48 35.16 -16.53
CA VAL A 16 35.77 34.64 -15.36
C VAL A 16 35.67 33.13 -15.57
N ALA A 17 36.41 32.36 -14.79
CA ALA A 17 36.23 30.92 -14.71
C ALA A 17 34.77 30.64 -14.32
N PRO A 18 34.06 29.72 -14.99
CA PRO A 18 32.75 29.33 -14.52
C PRO A 18 32.94 28.58 -13.20
N ALA A 19 32.38 29.13 -12.13
CA ALA A 19 32.19 28.41 -10.89
C ALA A 19 31.17 27.28 -11.16
N THR A 20 31.64 26.16 -11.70
CA THR A 20 30.87 24.92 -11.78
C THR A 20 30.86 24.29 -10.40
N GLY A 21 29.88 24.70 -9.61
CA GLY A 21 29.57 24.15 -8.31
C GLY A 21 28.09 24.27 -8.03
N SER A 22 27.24 23.91 -8.99
CA SER A 22 25.85 23.58 -8.67
C SER A 22 25.89 22.26 -7.94
N SER A 23 26.04 22.32 -6.61
CA SER A 23 25.69 21.19 -5.76
C SER A 23 24.19 20.98 -5.95
N SER A 24 23.83 20.05 -6.84
CA SER A 24 22.45 19.61 -6.97
C SER A 24 22.03 19.09 -5.61
N VAL A 25 21.26 19.89 -4.87
CA VAL A 25 20.63 19.45 -3.63
C VAL A 25 19.77 18.25 -4.03
N ASN A 26 20.13 17.07 -3.55
CA ASN A 26 19.32 15.88 -3.76
C ASN A 26 18.09 16.02 -2.86
N VAL A 27 17.05 16.65 -3.40
CA VAL A 27 15.78 16.80 -2.71
C VAL A 27 15.07 15.44 -2.78
N VAL A 28 14.95 14.79 -1.63
CA VAL A 28 14.21 13.54 -1.47
C VAL A 28 12.78 13.74 -1.97
N GLY A 29 12.29 12.79 -2.78
CA GLY A 29 10.95 12.85 -3.38
C GLY A 29 10.91 13.43 -4.79
N THR A 30 12.01 13.95 -5.34
CA THR A 30 12.04 14.46 -6.73
C THR A 30 11.67 13.40 -7.78
N SER A 31 12.01 12.12 -7.55
CA SER A 31 11.61 11.02 -8.43
C SER A 31 10.09 10.83 -8.53
N LEU A 32 9.32 11.28 -7.54
CA LEU A 32 7.86 11.26 -7.61
C LEU A 32 7.35 12.19 -8.73
N LEU A 33 7.96 13.36 -8.89
CA LEU A 33 7.61 14.29 -9.97
C LEU A 33 7.91 13.68 -11.36
N ALA A 34 8.99 12.91 -11.47
CA ALA A 34 9.30 12.17 -12.68
C ALA A 34 8.22 11.10 -12.96
N ALA A 35 7.78 10.35 -11.95
CA ALA A 35 6.71 9.36 -12.10
C ALA A 35 5.37 10.01 -12.52
N VAL A 36 5.03 11.18 -11.95
CA VAL A 36 3.86 11.97 -12.37
C VAL A 36 3.94 12.35 -13.85
N ALA A 37 5.10 12.84 -14.30
CA ALA A 37 5.30 13.21 -15.70
C ALA A 37 5.23 12.00 -16.65
N VAL A 38 5.76 10.84 -16.22
CA VAL A 38 5.64 9.59 -16.98
C VAL A 38 4.17 9.18 -17.12
N MET A 39 3.40 9.16 -16.04
CA MET A 39 1.97 8.84 -16.08
C MET A 39 1.19 9.79 -17.00
N ASP A 40 1.45 11.09 -16.91
CA ASP A 40 0.82 12.07 -17.79
C ASP A 40 1.14 11.80 -19.27
N ARG A 41 2.39 11.48 -19.58
CA ARG A 41 2.81 11.15 -20.95
C ARG A 41 2.16 9.86 -21.45
N LEU A 42 2.09 8.82 -20.61
CA LEU A 42 1.48 7.53 -20.95
C LEU A 42 0.01 7.67 -21.32
N ARG A 43 -0.75 8.52 -20.61
CA ARG A 43 -2.20 8.71 -20.86
C ARG A 43 -2.54 9.81 -21.86
N SER A 44 -1.59 10.66 -22.22
CA SER A 44 -1.79 11.74 -23.20
C SER A 44 -1.79 11.25 -24.65
N ALA A 45 -2.21 12.11 -25.58
CA ALA A 45 -2.19 11.80 -27.02
C ALA A 45 -0.79 11.37 -27.50
N GLY A 46 -0.74 10.25 -28.22
CA GLY A 46 0.52 9.61 -28.65
C GLY A 46 1.24 8.83 -27.53
N GLY A 47 0.60 8.63 -26.39
CA GLY A 47 1.03 7.73 -25.32
C GLY A 47 0.61 6.27 -25.55
N CYS A 48 0.49 5.51 -24.48
CA CYS A 48 0.14 4.10 -24.52
C CYS A 48 -1.38 3.90 -24.63
N ALA A 49 -1.81 3.11 -25.63
CA ALA A 49 -3.23 2.84 -25.86
C ALA A 49 -3.89 2.07 -24.71
N TRP A 50 -3.15 1.16 -24.06
CA TRP A 50 -3.69 0.41 -22.91
C TRP A 50 -3.93 1.36 -21.74
N ASP A 51 -2.94 2.21 -21.40
CA ASP A 51 -3.05 3.17 -20.30
C ASP A 51 -4.21 4.13 -20.57
N ALA A 52 -4.33 4.68 -21.78
CA ALA A 52 -5.40 5.62 -22.14
C ALA A 52 -6.82 5.04 -22.01
N THR A 53 -7.01 3.72 -22.21
CA THR A 53 -8.32 3.08 -22.11
C THR A 53 -8.73 2.72 -20.68
N GLN A 54 -7.82 2.80 -19.71
CA GLN A 54 -8.14 2.46 -18.33
C GLN A 54 -9.09 3.48 -17.70
N THR A 55 -10.00 2.95 -16.88
CA THR A 55 -10.93 3.71 -16.04
C THR A 55 -10.64 3.38 -14.58
N SER A 56 -11.11 4.21 -13.64
CA SER A 56 -10.96 3.88 -12.22
C SER A 56 -11.62 2.55 -11.86
N GLN A 57 -12.70 2.19 -12.53
CA GLN A 57 -13.41 0.93 -12.30
C GLN A 57 -12.63 -0.27 -12.82
N SER A 58 -12.01 -0.18 -14.00
CA SER A 58 -11.22 -1.29 -14.56
C SER A 58 -9.96 -1.57 -13.75
N LEU A 59 -9.44 -0.57 -13.04
CA LEU A 59 -8.23 -0.67 -12.23
C LEU A 59 -8.45 -1.21 -10.80
N LEU A 60 -9.69 -1.33 -10.32
CA LEU A 60 -9.97 -1.77 -8.95
C LEU A 60 -9.38 -3.14 -8.61
N ARG A 61 -9.35 -4.05 -9.59
CA ARG A 61 -8.77 -5.38 -9.41
C ARG A 61 -7.28 -5.26 -9.06
N TYR A 62 -6.51 -4.56 -9.90
CA TYR A 62 -5.07 -4.38 -9.71
C TYR A 62 -4.79 -3.66 -8.40
N LEU A 63 -5.53 -2.59 -8.08
CA LEU A 63 -5.38 -1.90 -6.79
C LEU A 63 -5.53 -2.83 -5.59
N VAL A 64 -6.47 -3.78 -5.63
CA VAL A 64 -6.65 -4.75 -4.55
C VAL A 64 -5.50 -5.76 -4.54
N GLU A 65 -5.10 -6.27 -5.71
CA GLU A 65 -3.96 -7.19 -5.88
C GLU A 65 -2.67 -6.59 -5.28
N GLU A 66 -2.25 -5.38 -5.71
CA GLU A 66 -1.01 -4.75 -5.20
C GLU A 66 -1.05 -4.48 -3.69
N CYS A 67 -2.23 -4.19 -3.15
CA CYS A 67 -2.37 -4.03 -1.69
C CYS A 67 -2.11 -5.34 -0.95
N PHE A 68 -2.50 -6.48 -1.51
CA PHE A 68 -2.26 -7.78 -0.91
C PHE A 68 -0.84 -8.28 -1.13
N GLU A 69 -0.23 -7.97 -2.28
CA GLU A 69 1.18 -8.25 -2.55
C GLU A 69 2.07 -7.45 -1.59
N LEU A 70 1.77 -6.16 -1.36
CA LEU A 70 2.42 -5.37 -0.32
C LEU A 70 2.26 -5.97 1.09
N VAL A 71 1.06 -6.46 1.44
CA VAL A 71 0.85 -7.13 2.73
C VAL A 71 1.72 -8.38 2.84
N GLN A 72 1.80 -9.19 1.79
CA GLN A 72 2.64 -10.38 1.75
C GLN A 72 4.12 -10.02 1.92
N ALA A 73 4.61 -9.02 1.18
CA ALA A 73 6.00 -8.56 1.27
C ALA A 73 6.37 -8.07 2.68
N ILE A 74 5.46 -7.37 3.36
CA ILE A 74 5.65 -6.94 4.76
C ILE A 74 5.67 -8.13 5.72
N GLU A 75 4.77 -9.09 5.55
CA GLU A 75 4.71 -10.29 6.41
C GLU A 75 5.92 -11.19 6.25
N ASP A 76 6.53 -11.20 5.06
CA ASP A 76 7.75 -11.96 4.76
C ASP A 76 9.05 -11.20 5.13
N ASP A 77 8.94 -9.95 5.61
CA ASP A 77 10.07 -9.04 5.90
C ASP A 77 11.04 -8.86 4.69
N ASP A 78 10.50 -8.91 3.47
CA ASP A 78 11.27 -8.76 2.23
C ASP A 78 11.34 -7.28 1.83
N ALA A 79 12.41 -6.61 2.23
CA ALA A 79 12.62 -5.19 1.95
C ALA A 79 12.63 -4.84 0.45
N VAL A 80 13.05 -5.76 -0.43
CA VAL A 80 13.10 -5.52 -1.88
C VAL A 80 11.68 -5.57 -2.43
N ALA A 81 10.93 -6.62 -2.10
CA ALA A 81 9.54 -6.74 -2.48
C ALA A 81 8.71 -5.58 -1.91
N ILE A 82 8.90 -5.19 -0.65
CA ILE A 82 8.20 -4.04 -0.05
C ILE A 82 8.41 -2.76 -0.88
N GLN A 83 9.63 -2.53 -1.36
CA GLN A 83 9.93 -1.35 -2.19
C GLN A 83 9.21 -1.41 -3.55
N GLU A 84 9.16 -2.57 -4.18
CA GLU A 84 8.48 -2.82 -5.46
C GLU A 84 6.97 -2.59 -5.32
N GLU A 85 6.34 -3.27 -4.35
CA GLU A 85 4.90 -3.22 -4.12
C GLU A 85 4.41 -1.82 -3.68
N LEU A 86 5.23 -1.09 -2.91
CA LEU A 86 4.93 0.33 -2.63
C LEU A 86 4.93 1.19 -3.91
N GLY A 87 5.76 0.83 -4.88
CA GLY A 87 5.78 1.43 -6.22
C GLY A 87 4.49 1.15 -6.98
N ASP A 88 3.99 -0.09 -6.93
CA ASP A 88 2.76 -0.48 -7.64
C ASP A 88 1.51 0.10 -6.99
N VAL A 89 1.45 0.17 -5.66
CA VAL A 89 0.39 0.93 -4.96
C VAL A 89 0.46 2.42 -5.34
N LEU A 90 1.65 3.02 -5.44
CA LEU A 90 1.82 4.40 -5.89
C LEU A 90 1.37 4.58 -7.36
N LEU A 91 1.67 3.62 -8.23
CA LEU A 91 1.22 3.62 -9.62
C LEU A 91 -0.30 3.72 -9.71
N GLN A 92 -1.03 2.98 -8.86
CA GLN A 92 -2.49 3.07 -8.80
C GLN A 92 -2.96 4.47 -8.37
N VAL A 93 -2.32 5.08 -7.37
CA VAL A 93 -2.63 6.46 -6.95
C VAL A 93 -2.44 7.45 -8.10
N LEU A 94 -1.34 7.33 -8.85
CA LEU A 94 -1.07 8.18 -10.02
C LEU A 94 -2.11 7.97 -11.13
N PHE A 95 -2.47 6.73 -11.43
CA PHE A 95 -3.49 6.40 -12.44
C PHE A 95 -4.85 7.00 -12.10
N HIS A 96 -5.33 6.76 -10.88
CA HIS A 96 -6.64 7.27 -10.45
C HIS A 96 -6.67 8.80 -10.42
N SER A 97 -5.58 9.45 -10.01
CA SER A 97 -5.46 10.90 -10.01
C SER A 97 -5.45 11.45 -11.44
N ARG A 98 -4.72 10.82 -12.37
CA ARG A 98 -4.67 11.25 -13.77
C ARG A 98 -6.01 11.09 -14.48
N ILE A 99 -6.72 9.97 -14.25
CA ILE A 99 -8.08 9.74 -14.73
C ILE A 99 -9.05 10.77 -14.14
N ALA A 100 -8.90 11.12 -12.86
CA ALA A 100 -9.76 12.11 -12.22
C ALA A 100 -9.58 13.49 -12.85
N ALA A 101 -8.34 13.90 -13.16
CA ALA A 101 -8.01 15.18 -13.78
C ALA A 101 -8.61 15.35 -15.20
N GLU A 102 -8.91 14.25 -15.89
CA GLU A 102 -9.55 14.29 -17.22
C GLU A 102 -11.05 14.67 -17.14
N ARG A 103 -11.66 14.60 -15.95
CA ARG A 103 -13.09 14.89 -15.77
C ARG A 103 -13.33 16.37 -15.47
N PRO A 104 -14.41 16.98 -15.98
CA PRO A 104 -14.81 18.33 -15.58
C PRO A 104 -15.01 18.43 -14.07
N GLY A 105 -14.32 19.38 -13.43
CA GLY A 105 -14.33 19.52 -11.97
C GLY A 105 -13.64 18.38 -11.20
N GLY A 106 -12.80 17.61 -11.89
CA GLY A 106 -11.94 16.60 -11.30
C GLY A 106 -10.83 17.19 -10.42
N PHE A 107 -10.00 16.29 -9.91
CA PHE A 107 -8.82 16.61 -9.10
C PHE A 107 -7.61 15.89 -9.69
N ASP A 108 -6.40 16.35 -9.35
CA ASP A 108 -5.15 15.73 -9.79
C ASP A 108 -4.31 15.19 -8.62
N ILE A 109 -3.06 14.80 -8.91
CA ILE A 109 -2.15 14.26 -7.90
C ILE A 109 -1.73 15.30 -6.86
N ASP A 110 -1.65 16.59 -7.23
CA ASP A 110 -1.29 17.66 -6.33
C ASP A 110 -2.42 17.93 -5.33
N ASP A 111 -3.68 17.86 -5.79
CA ASP A 111 -4.85 17.91 -4.90
C ASP A 111 -4.85 16.76 -3.88
N VAL A 112 -4.52 15.53 -4.33
CA VAL A 112 -4.41 14.35 -3.45
C VAL A 112 -3.30 14.54 -2.42
N ALA A 113 -2.11 14.94 -2.87
CA ALA A 113 -0.95 15.16 -2.00
C ALA A 113 -1.20 16.29 -1.00
N LYS A 114 -1.76 17.41 -1.46
CA LYS A 114 -2.16 18.54 -0.61
C LYS A 114 -3.18 18.13 0.43
N GLY A 115 -4.24 17.43 0.01
CA GLY A 115 -5.27 16.93 0.92
C GLY A 115 -4.71 15.96 1.97
N LEU A 116 -3.71 15.14 1.62
CA LEU A 116 -2.99 14.29 2.57
C LEU A 116 -2.14 15.12 3.54
N ALA A 117 -1.30 16.04 3.04
CA ALA A 117 -0.39 16.86 3.84
C ALA A 117 -1.15 17.75 4.83
N ASP A 118 -2.20 18.44 4.37
CA ASP A 118 -3.04 19.30 5.20
C ASP A 118 -3.72 18.48 6.32
N LYS A 119 -4.21 17.28 5.99
CA LYS A 119 -4.83 16.36 6.95
C LYS A 119 -3.83 15.84 7.98
N LEU A 120 -2.62 15.44 7.56
CA LEU A 120 -1.59 14.94 8.48
C LEU A 120 -1.12 16.05 9.42
N THR A 121 -0.88 17.25 8.89
CA THR A 121 -0.48 18.43 9.67
C THR A 121 -1.55 18.77 10.71
N ARG A 122 -2.81 18.91 10.28
CA ARG A 122 -3.93 19.25 11.17
C ARG A 122 -4.17 18.22 12.26
N ARG A 123 -3.90 16.94 12.01
CA ARG A 123 -4.09 15.87 12.99
C ARG A 123 -2.91 15.64 13.93
N HIS A 124 -1.79 16.32 13.71
CA HIS A 124 -0.61 16.27 14.58
C HIS A 124 -0.19 17.68 15.05
N PRO A 125 -1.09 18.44 15.72
CA PRO A 125 -0.77 19.79 16.18
C PRO A 125 0.40 19.82 17.18
N HIS A 126 0.63 18.74 17.92
CA HIS A 126 1.78 18.60 18.82
C HIS A 126 3.13 18.53 18.08
N VAL A 127 3.15 18.14 16.80
CA VAL A 127 4.36 18.17 15.95
C VAL A 127 4.46 19.48 15.18
N PHE A 128 3.35 19.96 14.61
CA PHE A 128 3.36 21.05 13.62
C PHE A 128 2.83 22.40 14.13
N ALA A 129 2.30 22.47 15.35
CA ALA A 129 1.83 23.69 16.02
C ALA A 129 2.19 23.64 17.52
N PRO A 130 3.49 23.56 17.89
CA PRO A 130 3.93 23.38 19.27
C PRO A 130 3.46 24.49 20.22
N GLU A 131 3.20 25.69 19.70
CA GLU A 131 2.60 26.83 20.40
C GLU A 131 1.13 26.62 20.81
N SER A 132 0.45 25.59 20.29
CA SER A 132 -0.93 25.23 20.67
C SER A 132 -1.07 24.73 22.12
N GLY A 133 0.05 24.54 22.82
CA GLY A 133 0.06 24.12 24.23
C GLY A 133 -0.27 22.65 24.45
N VAL A 134 -0.32 21.84 23.38
CA VAL A 134 -0.47 20.37 23.46
C VAL A 134 0.90 19.77 23.80
N PRO A 135 1.12 19.25 25.02
CA PRO A 135 2.44 18.78 25.43
C PRO A 135 2.84 17.51 24.68
N LEU A 136 4.12 17.39 24.33
CA LEU A 136 4.73 16.15 23.82
C LEU A 136 4.95 15.12 24.95
N ALA A 137 4.99 15.56 26.21
CA ALA A 137 5.29 14.74 27.37
C ALA A 137 4.04 14.02 27.92
N GLY A 138 4.09 12.69 28.01
CA GLY A 138 2.94 11.84 28.38
C GLY A 138 2.19 11.27 27.17
N ASP A 139 2.66 11.57 25.97
CA ASP A 139 2.03 11.24 24.70
C ASP A 139 2.37 9.81 24.25
N THR A 140 1.68 8.81 24.81
CA THR A 140 1.83 7.42 24.37
C THR A 140 1.17 7.20 23.01
N ALA A 141 1.58 6.17 22.26
CA ALA A 141 0.92 5.78 21.00
C ALA A 141 -0.60 5.60 21.16
N VAL A 142 -1.04 5.20 22.37
CA VAL A 142 -2.46 5.09 22.74
C VAL A 142 -3.13 6.46 22.79
N HIS A 143 -2.53 7.46 23.46
CA HIS A 143 -3.05 8.83 23.49
C HIS A 143 -3.14 9.47 22.10
N GLN A 144 -2.19 9.16 21.21
CA GLN A 144 -2.22 9.61 19.82
C GLN A 144 -3.37 8.98 19.04
N GLN A 145 -3.59 7.67 19.20
CA GLN A 145 -4.67 6.96 18.53
C GLN A 145 -6.05 7.46 18.98
N PHE A 146 -6.22 7.76 20.27
CA PHE A 146 -7.46 8.37 20.79
C PHE A 146 -7.71 9.76 20.19
N ARG A 147 -6.72 10.65 20.20
CA ARG A 147 -6.85 11.98 19.61
C ARG A 147 -7.11 11.95 18.12
N TRP A 148 -6.46 11.04 17.40
CA TRP A 148 -6.70 10.80 15.99
C TRP A 148 -8.16 10.39 15.71
N ASP A 149 -8.72 9.52 16.56
CA ASP A 149 -10.13 9.12 16.47
C ASP A 149 -11.10 10.25 16.83
N GLU A 150 -10.77 11.12 17.78
CA GLU A 150 -11.55 12.33 18.14
C GLU A 150 -11.54 13.38 17.02
N LEU A 151 -10.37 13.73 16.49
CA LEU A 151 -10.23 14.64 15.35
C LEU A 151 -10.99 14.09 14.13
N LYS A 152 -10.92 12.78 13.89
CA LYS A 152 -11.74 12.12 12.86
C LYS A 152 -13.24 12.21 13.10
N LYS A 153 -13.71 12.28 14.36
CA LYS A 153 -15.13 12.47 14.68
C LYS A 153 -15.55 13.92 14.44
N ALA A 154 -14.75 14.89 14.89
CA ALA A 154 -15.02 16.31 14.75
C ALA A 154 -15.02 16.78 13.27
N GLU A 155 -14.04 16.34 12.47
CA GLU A 155 -13.92 16.72 11.05
C GLU A 155 -15.03 16.17 10.16
N LYS A 156 -15.55 14.98 10.49
CA LYS A 156 -16.48 14.27 9.61
C LYS A 156 -17.94 14.56 9.90
N GLY A 157 -18.27 15.38 10.92
CA GLY A 157 -19.65 15.70 11.30
C GLY A 157 -20.57 14.49 11.14
N ARG A 158 -20.21 13.35 11.77
CA ARG A 158 -20.72 12.05 11.34
C ARG A 158 -22.23 11.95 11.63
N ASP A 159 -23.05 12.23 10.64
CA ASP A 159 -24.49 11.98 10.66
C ASP A 159 -24.84 10.48 10.70
N SER A 160 -23.85 9.60 10.55
CA SER A 160 -24.03 8.15 10.55
C SER A 160 -22.91 7.40 11.29
N ALA A 161 -23.30 6.39 12.07
CA ALA A 161 -22.39 5.45 12.73
C ALA A 161 -21.52 4.65 11.74
N LEU A 162 -21.98 4.52 10.49
CA LEU A 162 -21.27 3.79 9.43
C LEU A 162 -20.37 4.69 8.58
N ALA A 163 -20.30 5.99 8.88
CA ALA A 163 -19.49 6.93 8.10
C ALA A 163 -18.01 6.51 8.05
N GLY A 164 -17.55 6.20 6.83
CA GLY A 164 -16.19 5.75 6.54
C GLY A 164 -15.93 4.26 6.82
N VAL A 165 -16.98 3.43 6.87
CA VAL A 165 -16.84 1.97 6.71
C VAL A 165 -16.71 1.67 5.21
N ALA A 166 -15.67 0.93 4.83
CA ALA A 166 -15.45 0.51 3.45
C ALA A 166 -16.31 -0.73 3.17
N MET A 167 -17.48 -0.55 2.56
CA MET A 167 -18.42 -1.65 2.27
C MET A 167 -17.88 -2.66 1.25
N ALA A 168 -16.83 -2.30 0.49
CA ALA A 168 -16.14 -3.17 -0.46
C ALA A 168 -14.99 -3.99 0.19
N ALA A 169 -14.76 -3.85 1.50
CA ALA A 169 -13.74 -4.63 2.19
C ALA A 169 -14.07 -6.14 2.16
N PRO A 170 -13.06 -7.02 2.32
CA PRO A 170 -13.28 -8.44 2.54
C PRO A 170 -14.34 -8.68 3.63
N ALA A 171 -15.17 -9.70 3.45
CA ALA A 171 -16.37 -9.89 4.26
C ALA A 171 -16.07 -9.99 5.77
N THR A 172 -14.98 -10.67 6.14
CA THR A 172 -14.54 -10.81 7.54
C THR A 172 -14.08 -9.46 8.11
N ALA A 173 -13.27 -8.69 7.36
CA ALA A 173 -12.87 -7.34 7.74
C ALA A 173 -14.07 -6.38 7.87
N LEU A 174 -15.03 -6.45 6.93
CA LEU A 174 -16.23 -5.63 6.95
C LEU A 174 -17.08 -5.95 8.19
N ALA A 175 -17.33 -7.24 8.46
CA ALA A 175 -18.09 -7.67 9.63
C ALA A 175 -17.44 -7.21 10.93
N GLY A 176 -16.11 -7.39 11.09
CA GLY A 176 -15.36 -6.87 12.23
C GLY A 176 -15.43 -5.35 12.33
N LYS A 177 -15.38 -4.63 11.21
CA LYS A 177 -15.52 -3.17 11.22
C LYS A 177 -16.90 -2.72 11.69
N LEU A 178 -17.95 -3.42 11.27
CA LEU A 178 -19.33 -3.16 11.72
C LEU A 178 -19.46 -3.40 13.23
N GLY A 179 -18.89 -4.49 13.75
CA GLY A 179 -18.84 -4.77 15.19
C GLY A 179 -18.13 -3.67 15.99
N ALA A 180 -16.95 -3.25 15.52
CA ALA A 180 -16.19 -2.16 16.12
C ALA A 180 -16.94 -0.81 16.11
N ARG A 181 -17.79 -0.57 15.10
CA ARG A 181 -18.66 0.62 15.05
C ARG A 181 -19.81 0.52 16.02
N ALA A 182 -20.47 -0.63 16.07
CA ALA A 182 -21.59 -0.86 16.95
C ALA A 182 -21.20 -0.69 18.42
N ALA A 183 -20.07 -1.29 18.84
CA ALA A 183 -19.52 -1.17 20.21
C ALA A 183 -19.20 0.28 20.62
N LYS A 184 -18.97 1.17 19.65
CA LYS A 184 -18.68 2.60 19.87
C LYS A 184 -19.91 3.50 19.66
N SER A 185 -21.08 2.92 19.43
CA SER A 185 -22.33 3.61 19.14
C SER A 185 -23.42 3.22 20.14
N SER A 186 -24.51 3.98 20.19
CA SER A 186 -25.71 3.63 20.95
C SER A 186 -26.71 2.80 20.13
N LEU A 187 -26.31 2.30 18.95
CA LEU A 187 -27.20 1.55 18.08
C LEU A 187 -27.46 0.16 18.66
N ASN A 188 -28.74 -0.18 18.80
CA ASN A 188 -29.18 -1.52 19.12
C ASN A 188 -29.76 -2.18 17.87
N VAL A 189 -28.91 -2.87 17.12
CA VAL A 189 -29.30 -3.60 15.90
C VAL A 189 -29.12 -5.10 16.19
N PRO A 190 -30.18 -5.92 16.13
CA PRO A 190 -30.07 -7.35 16.35
C PRO A 190 -29.15 -7.98 15.29
N LEU A 191 -28.34 -8.94 15.71
CA LEU A 191 -27.51 -9.72 14.80
C LEU A 191 -28.40 -10.65 13.95
N PRO A 192 -27.97 -11.02 12.74
CA PRO A 192 -28.70 -11.97 11.91
C PRO A 192 -28.92 -13.31 12.64
N ASP A 193 -30.18 -13.74 12.71
CA ASP A 193 -30.59 -15.03 13.29
C ASP A 193 -30.28 -16.22 12.35
N GLY A 194 -30.36 -17.43 12.91
CA GLY A 194 -30.29 -18.69 12.18
C GLY A 194 -28.89 -19.34 12.10
N ASP A 195 -28.88 -20.59 11.65
CA ASP A 195 -27.70 -21.47 11.71
C ASP A 195 -26.91 -21.55 10.40
N SER A 196 -27.19 -20.67 9.44
CA SER A 196 -26.41 -20.64 8.20
C SER A 196 -24.94 -20.33 8.50
N LEU A 197 -24.01 -20.97 7.77
CA LEU A 197 -22.59 -20.71 7.92
C LEU A 197 -22.24 -19.22 7.70
N ALA A 198 -22.92 -18.55 6.79
CA ALA A 198 -22.75 -17.11 6.56
C ALA A 198 -23.12 -16.29 7.81
N ALA A 199 -24.24 -16.59 8.47
CA ALA A 199 -24.63 -15.92 9.71
C ALA A 199 -23.65 -16.22 10.85
N GLN A 200 -23.15 -17.45 10.95
CA GLN A 200 -22.14 -17.83 11.94
C GLN A 200 -20.82 -17.08 11.73
N ILE A 201 -20.29 -17.07 10.50
CA ILE A 201 -19.05 -16.34 10.14
C ILE A 201 -19.20 -14.86 10.43
N PHE A 202 -20.33 -14.26 10.02
CA PHE A 202 -20.62 -12.85 10.27
C PHE A 202 -20.62 -12.54 11.77
N ARG A 203 -21.32 -13.34 12.59
CA ARG A 203 -21.39 -13.13 14.04
C ARG A 203 -20.02 -13.23 14.71
N LEU A 204 -19.21 -14.23 14.35
CA LEU A 204 -17.86 -14.40 14.90
C LEU A 204 -16.95 -13.21 14.55
N ALA A 205 -16.94 -12.80 13.28
CA ALA A 205 -16.13 -11.66 12.85
C ALA A 205 -16.61 -10.35 13.47
N TYR A 206 -17.93 -10.14 13.54
CA TYR A 206 -18.54 -8.98 14.19
C TYR A 206 -18.18 -8.91 15.67
N GLU A 207 -18.28 -10.02 16.41
CA GLU A 207 -17.95 -10.08 17.83
C GLU A 207 -16.46 -9.80 18.07
N ALA A 208 -15.56 -10.41 17.29
CA ALA A 208 -14.13 -10.12 17.33
C ALA A 208 -13.86 -8.61 17.16
N GLY A 209 -14.47 -7.98 16.15
CA GLY A 209 -14.33 -6.54 15.95
C GLY A 209 -14.93 -5.69 17.06
N ALA A 210 -16.05 -6.11 17.66
CA ALA A 210 -16.64 -5.45 18.82
C ALA A 210 -15.72 -5.49 20.05
N ASN A 211 -14.92 -6.55 20.18
CA ASN A 211 -13.90 -6.72 21.22
C ASN A 211 -12.57 -6.02 20.90
N GLY A 212 -12.44 -5.42 19.71
CA GLY A 212 -11.26 -4.67 19.28
C GLY A 212 -10.24 -5.49 18.49
N ASP A 213 -10.56 -6.73 18.15
CA ASP A 213 -9.70 -7.60 17.34
C ASP A 213 -9.80 -7.30 15.84
N ASP A 214 -8.81 -7.78 15.08
CA ASP A 214 -8.83 -7.81 13.62
C ASP A 214 -9.07 -9.25 13.12
N PRO A 215 -10.34 -9.63 12.85
CA PRO A 215 -10.67 -10.99 12.45
C PRO A 215 -10.13 -11.37 11.07
N GLU A 216 -9.93 -10.40 10.17
CA GLU A 216 -9.41 -10.67 8.82
C GLU A 216 -7.95 -11.12 8.90
N THR A 217 -7.12 -10.33 9.59
CA THR A 217 -5.71 -10.66 9.79
C THR A 217 -5.55 -11.96 10.59
N ALA A 218 -6.34 -12.14 11.66
CA ALA A 218 -6.27 -13.34 12.49
C ALA A 218 -6.62 -14.61 11.71
N VAL A 219 -7.70 -14.60 10.94
CA VAL A 219 -8.11 -15.76 10.13
C VAL A 219 -7.11 -16.03 9.00
N ARG A 220 -6.55 -14.99 8.37
CA ARG A 220 -5.52 -15.13 7.34
C ARG A 220 -4.26 -15.79 7.88
N ALA A 221 -3.76 -15.34 9.04
CA ALA A 221 -2.61 -15.95 9.70
C ALA A 221 -2.85 -17.44 10.00
N LEU A 222 -4.05 -17.77 10.49
CA LEU A 222 -4.44 -19.17 10.74
C LEU A 222 -4.48 -20.00 9.45
N ALA A 223 -5.02 -19.44 8.36
CA ALA A 223 -5.09 -20.09 7.06
C ALA A 223 -3.68 -20.37 6.49
N LYS A 224 -2.75 -19.40 6.60
CA LYS A 224 -1.35 -19.57 6.20
C LYS A 224 -0.67 -20.69 6.98
N ALA A 225 -0.77 -20.66 8.31
CA ALA A 225 -0.22 -21.72 9.16
C ALA A 225 -0.83 -23.11 8.85
N HIS A 226 -2.11 -23.16 8.45
CA HIS A 226 -2.73 -24.40 8.02
C HIS A 226 -2.21 -24.87 6.66
N ALA A 227 -1.99 -23.96 5.71
CA ALA A 227 -1.39 -24.28 4.41
C ALA A 227 0.02 -24.88 4.57
N GLU A 228 0.84 -24.35 5.48
CA GLU A 228 2.15 -24.93 5.80
C GLU A 228 2.05 -26.36 6.33
N ARG A 229 1.06 -26.63 7.20
CA ARG A 229 0.78 -28.00 7.68
C ARG A 229 0.37 -28.93 6.55
N MET A 230 -0.44 -28.46 5.61
CA MET A 230 -0.82 -29.23 4.43
C MET A 230 0.39 -29.55 3.56
N LEU A 231 1.27 -28.57 3.31
CA LEU A 231 2.51 -28.77 2.56
C LEU A 231 3.48 -29.75 3.26
N ALA A 232 3.56 -29.70 4.60
CA ALA A 232 4.33 -30.66 5.37
C ALA A 232 3.77 -32.08 5.22
N ALA A 233 2.45 -32.25 5.34
CA ALA A 233 1.80 -33.54 5.14
C ALA A 233 2.00 -34.08 3.71
N GLU A 234 1.94 -33.20 2.70
CA GLU A 234 2.22 -33.56 1.30
C GLU A 234 3.66 -34.08 1.12
N ARG A 235 4.65 -33.42 1.74
CA ARG A 235 6.05 -33.86 1.70
C ARG A 235 6.23 -35.24 2.33
N THR A 236 5.57 -35.51 3.47
CA THR A 236 5.60 -36.83 4.12
C THR A 236 5.02 -37.91 3.21
N LEU A 237 3.84 -37.67 2.62
CA LEU A 237 3.20 -38.61 1.69
C LEU A 237 4.05 -38.89 0.45
N LYS A 238 4.78 -37.89 -0.06
CA LYS A 238 5.72 -38.06 -1.18
C LYS A 238 6.93 -38.91 -0.79
N ALA A 239 7.47 -38.71 0.41
CA ALA A 239 8.60 -39.49 0.91
C ALA A 239 8.22 -40.97 1.14
N GLU A 240 7.04 -41.25 1.68
CA GLU A 240 6.52 -42.62 1.87
C GLU A 240 6.24 -43.35 0.55
N ARG A 241 6.01 -42.60 -0.53
CA ARG A 241 5.72 -43.13 -1.87
C ARG A 241 6.96 -43.27 -2.76
N ALA A 242 8.12 -42.77 -2.36
CA ALA A 242 9.36 -42.95 -3.11
C ALA A 242 9.81 -44.42 -2.94
N PRO A 243 9.83 -45.25 -4.01
CA PRO A 243 10.27 -46.63 -3.89
C PRO A 243 11.76 -46.70 -3.54
N ASP A 244 12.16 -47.73 -2.78
CA ASP A 244 13.56 -48.11 -2.50
C ASP A 244 14.34 -48.31 -3.81
N SER A 245 14.83 -47.22 -4.40
CA SER A 245 15.66 -47.24 -5.61
C SER A 245 17.17 -47.26 -5.30
N GLU A 246 17.54 -47.73 -4.10
CA GLU A 246 18.92 -48.02 -3.71
C GLU A 246 19.11 -49.48 -3.26
N SER A 247 18.44 -50.43 -3.92
CA SER A 247 18.74 -51.88 -3.80
C SER A 247 19.18 -52.52 -5.14
N THR A 248 19.91 -51.78 -5.97
CA THR A 248 20.63 -52.37 -7.12
C THR A 248 22.05 -51.82 -7.22
N ASN A 249 22.93 -52.28 -6.32
CA ASN A 249 24.31 -52.56 -6.69
C ASN A 249 25.00 -53.39 -5.60
N ARG A 250 24.81 -54.71 -5.65
CA ARG A 250 25.78 -55.63 -5.05
C ARG A 250 26.82 -55.93 -6.13
N PRO A 251 28.10 -55.56 -5.96
CA PRO A 251 29.12 -56.00 -6.89
C PRO A 251 29.32 -57.51 -6.67
N GLU A 252 28.94 -58.32 -7.66
CA GLU A 252 29.44 -59.69 -7.76
C GLU A 252 30.92 -59.61 -8.11
N ASN A 253 31.76 -59.58 -7.08
CA ASN A 253 33.19 -59.82 -7.25
C ASN A 253 33.45 -61.32 -7.13
N ALA A 254 33.89 -61.89 -8.25
CA ALA A 254 34.49 -63.20 -8.36
C ALA A 254 35.72 -63.33 -7.45
N THR A 255 35.83 -64.48 -6.76
CA THR A 255 37.11 -65.19 -6.54
C THR A 255 36.82 -66.63 -6.08
N ASP A 256 36.90 -67.54 -7.05
CA ASP A 256 37.82 -68.69 -7.13
C ASP A 256 37.98 -69.74 -6.00
N ALA A 257 38.22 -70.96 -6.49
CA ALA A 257 38.85 -72.15 -5.88
C ALA A 257 38.05 -73.04 -4.89
N ALA A 258 37.70 -74.26 -5.31
CA ALA A 258 38.53 -75.47 -5.12
C ALA A 258 37.73 -76.80 -5.21
N LEU A 259 38.34 -77.75 -5.93
CA LEU A 259 38.14 -79.23 -5.98
C LEU A 259 36.98 -79.78 -6.84
#